data_AF-A0A7C3XIE9-F1
#
_entry.id   AF-A0A7C3XIE9-F1
#
_cell.length_a   1.000
_cell.length_b   1.000
_cell.length_c   1.000
_cell.angle_alpha   90.00
_cell.angle_beta   90.00
_cell.angle_gamma   90.00
#
_symmetry.space_group_name_H-M   'P 1'
#
loop_
_entity.id
_entity.type
_entity.pdbx_description
1 polymer ?
#
loop_
_entity_poly.entity_id
_entity_poly.type
_entity_poly.pdbx_seq_one_letter_code
_entity_poly.pdbx_strand_id
1 'polypeptide(L)'
;MIFFAHYLNSEIIDSTEKTIGRLRDMIARIDRDYPFIEAVVIEDYIKKGNLLIPISYVENFSYSEITLNARYEKIEPYKISDKDFWIYKDVIDKQIVDIAGTRVVRVNDVQLGKVKDSLRVFGVDISTKGILRRIGIDRWKLFKFLQPKLIDWKNIQLIGGTIKLKTVSADLQKLHAADIANILEELSPSQGSSIINSLEPEKTAKVFQELDPKQRRFFLDFLGENRAK
;
A
#
# COMPACT_ATOMS: atom_id res chain seq x y z
N MET A 1 -2.08 -12.29 -9.74
CA MET A 1 -1.64 -11.00 -9.17
C MET A 1 -0.28 -11.22 -8.53
N ILE A 2 0.64 -10.28 -8.71
CA ILE A 2 2.00 -10.38 -8.18
C ILE A 2 2.07 -9.52 -6.92
N PHE A 3 2.68 -10.07 -5.87
CA PHE A 3 2.89 -9.39 -4.60
C PHE A 3 4.37 -9.36 -4.27
N PHE A 4 4.81 -8.35 -3.53
CA PHE A 4 6.18 -8.25 -3.05
C PHE A 4 6.62 -9.51 -2.29
N ALA A 5 5.75 -10.05 -1.43
CA ALA A 5 6.05 -11.25 -0.67
C ALA A 5 6.41 -12.48 -1.53
N HIS A 6 5.99 -12.53 -2.80
CA HIS A 6 6.35 -13.63 -3.71
C HIS A 6 7.82 -13.65 -4.10
N TYR A 7 8.50 -12.51 -4.04
CA TYR A 7 9.91 -12.37 -4.40
C TYR A 7 10.82 -12.28 -3.18
N LEU A 8 10.24 -12.11 -1.99
CA LEU A 8 11.00 -11.95 -0.77
C LEU A 8 11.80 -13.24 -0.50
N ASN A 9 13.10 -13.09 -0.26
CA ASN A 9 14.08 -14.17 -0.11
C ASN A 9 14.38 -15.00 -1.37
N SER A 10 13.90 -14.62 -2.56
CA SER A 10 14.35 -15.23 -3.80
C SER A 10 15.86 -15.07 -3.98
N GLU A 11 16.52 -16.08 -4.51
CA GLU A 11 17.95 -16.05 -4.79
C GLU A 11 18.26 -15.06 -5.92
N ILE A 12 19.39 -14.39 -5.83
CA ILE A 12 19.86 -13.46 -6.87
C ILE A 12 21.00 -14.14 -7.61
N ILE A 13 20.82 -14.33 -8.91
CA ILE A 13 21.74 -15.05 -9.78
C ILE A 13 22.27 -14.07 -10.83
N ASP A 14 23.59 -13.98 -10.97
CA ASP A 14 24.21 -13.11 -11.97
C ASP A 14 24.27 -13.76 -13.37
N SER A 15 24.70 -13.00 -14.39
CA SER A 15 24.81 -13.51 -15.78
C SER A 15 25.81 -14.67 -15.98
N THR A 16 26.52 -15.10 -14.93
CA THR A 16 27.42 -16.25 -14.95
C THR A 16 26.85 -17.46 -14.21
N GLU A 17 25.55 -17.43 -13.87
CA GLU A 17 24.86 -18.45 -13.07
C GLU A 17 25.37 -18.56 -11.63
N LYS A 18 26.00 -17.49 -11.12
CA LYS A 18 26.49 -17.43 -9.75
C LYS A 18 25.43 -16.83 -8.83
N THR A 19 25.07 -17.54 -7.78
CA THR A 19 24.25 -16.99 -6.69
C THR A 19 25.05 -15.96 -5.89
N ILE A 20 24.60 -14.71 -5.88
CA ILE A 20 25.30 -13.59 -5.23
C ILE A 20 24.64 -13.16 -3.91
N GLY A 21 23.40 -13.57 -3.67
CA GLY A 21 22.64 -13.16 -2.51
C GLY A 21 21.18 -13.56 -2.56
N ARG A 22 20.35 -12.90 -1.73
CA ARG A 22 18.89 -13.04 -1.75
C ARG A 22 18.18 -11.70 -1.62
N LEU A 23 16.99 -11.59 -2.21
CA LEU A 23 16.18 -10.38 -2.10
C LEU A 23 15.73 -10.12 -0.66
N ARG A 24 15.93 -8.90 -0.19
CA ARG A 24 15.46 -8.42 1.13
C ARG A 24 14.47 -7.27 1.04
N ASP A 25 14.61 -6.42 0.03
CA ASP A 25 13.71 -5.28 -0.19
C ASP A 25 13.70 -4.87 -1.67
N MET A 26 12.81 -3.97 -2.03
CA MET A 26 12.79 -3.25 -3.30
C MET A 26 12.72 -1.74 -3.00
N ILE A 27 13.39 -0.95 -3.84
CA ILE A 27 13.33 0.50 -3.78
C ILE A 27 12.38 0.98 -4.85
N ALA A 28 11.39 1.76 -4.43
CA ALA A 28 10.46 2.44 -5.31
C ALA A 28 10.65 3.95 -5.26
N ARG A 29 10.35 4.64 -6.36
CA ARG A 29 10.47 6.09 -6.45
C ARG A 29 9.14 6.78 -6.63
N ILE A 30 8.90 7.80 -5.81
CA ILE A 30 7.72 8.67 -5.92
C ILE A 30 7.91 9.58 -7.15
N ASP A 31 7.34 9.19 -8.28
CA ASP A 31 7.31 10.00 -9.51
C ASP A 31 5.88 10.43 -9.89
N ARG A 32 4.94 9.47 -9.92
CA ARG A 32 3.54 9.58 -10.35
C ARG A 32 2.65 8.68 -9.49
N ASP A 33 1.38 8.57 -9.90
CA ASP A 33 0.34 7.73 -9.33
C ASP A 33 0.71 6.27 -9.06
N TYR A 34 1.67 5.70 -9.80
CA TYR A 34 2.12 4.31 -9.63
C TYR A 34 3.66 4.25 -9.67
N PRO A 35 4.33 4.30 -8.49
CA PRO A 35 5.78 4.30 -8.36
C PRO A 35 6.46 3.19 -9.14
N PHE A 36 7.58 3.52 -9.76
CA PHE A 36 8.48 2.55 -10.37
C PHE A 36 9.35 1.89 -9.31
N ILE A 37 9.62 0.60 -9.49
CA ILE A 37 10.74 -0.05 -8.81
C ILE A 37 12.03 0.34 -9.54
N GLU A 38 12.94 1.00 -8.84
CA GLU A 38 14.21 1.50 -9.38
C GLU A 38 15.39 0.58 -9.04
N ALA A 39 15.29 -0.17 -7.94
CA ALA A 39 16.33 -1.11 -7.53
C ALA A 39 15.77 -2.26 -6.67
N VAL A 40 16.53 -3.35 -6.62
CA VAL A 40 16.34 -4.43 -5.65
C VAL A 40 17.42 -4.32 -4.56
N VAL A 41 17.04 -4.59 -3.32
CA VAL A 41 17.97 -4.64 -2.19
C VAL A 41 18.20 -6.10 -1.83
N ILE A 42 19.46 -6.49 -1.82
CA ILE A 42 19.85 -7.88 -1.60
C ILE A 42 20.74 -7.99 -0.37
N GLU A 43 20.65 -9.11 0.33
CA GLU A 43 21.71 -9.53 1.26
C GLU A 43 22.82 -10.15 0.41
N ASP A 44 23.95 -9.44 0.32
CA ASP A 44 25.13 -9.82 -0.46
C ASP A 44 25.95 -10.87 0.30
N TYR A 45 26.02 -12.09 -0.25
CA TYR A 45 26.75 -13.20 0.35
C TYR A 45 28.27 -13.09 0.19
N ILE A 46 28.74 -12.30 -0.78
CA ILE A 46 30.16 -12.15 -1.12
C ILE A 46 30.78 -11.10 -0.20
N LYS A 47 30.20 -9.90 -0.16
CA LYS A 47 30.72 -8.77 0.64
C LYS A 47 30.12 -8.68 2.04
N LYS A 48 29.14 -9.52 2.38
CA LYS A 48 28.46 -9.57 3.68
C LYS A 48 27.87 -8.21 4.08
N GLY A 49 26.79 -7.83 3.42
CA GLY A 49 26.07 -6.58 3.69
C GLY A 49 24.86 -6.44 2.78
N ASN A 50 24.30 -5.23 2.70
CA ASN A 50 23.25 -4.94 1.73
C ASN A 50 23.87 -4.37 0.45
N LEU A 51 23.45 -4.89 -0.70
CA LEU A 51 23.77 -4.34 -2.02
C LEU A 51 22.47 -3.91 -2.71
N LEU A 52 22.48 -2.70 -3.27
CA LEU A 52 21.37 -2.15 -4.01
C LEU A 52 21.68 -2.28 -5.51
N ILE A 53 20.91 -3.10 -6.21
CA ILE A 53 21.12 -3.40 -7.63
C ILE A 53 20.07 -2.64 -8.44
N PRO A 54 20.46 -1.74 -9.35
CA PRO A 54 19.52 -1.06 -10.24
C PRO A 54 18.62 -2.05 -11.00
N ILE A 55 17.34 -1.70 -11.16
CA ILE A 55 16.34 -2.54 -11.83
C ILE A 55 16.73 -2.86 -13.29
N SER A 56 17.54 -2.00 -13.92
CA SER A 56 18.07 -2.20 -15.27
C SER A 56 18.97 -3.41 -15.40
N TYR A 57 19.57 -3.88 -14.30
CA TYR A 57 20.35 -5.11 -14.28
C TYR A 57 19.50 -6.36 -14.10
N VAL A 58 18.24 -6.22 -13.67
CA VAL A 58 17.34 -7.36 -13.47
C VAL A 58 16.74 -7.76 -14.81
N GLU A 59 16.97 -9.01 -15.20
CA GLU A 59 16.46 -9.58 -16.44
C GLU A 59 15.09 -10.22 -16.21
N ASN A 60 14.98 -11.09 -15.21
CA ASN A 60 13.77 -11.83 -14.91
C ASN A 60 13.45 -11.86 -13.41
N PHE A 61 12.15 -11.88 -13.11
CA PHE A 61 11.61 -12.14 -11.78
C PHE A 61 10.88 -13.48 -11.79
N SER A 62 11.35 -14.42 -10.98
CA SER A 62 10.69 -15.70 -10.68
C SER A 62 10.40 -15.79 -9.18
N TYR A 63 9.57 -16.76 -8.78
CA TYR A 63 9.22 -16.98 -7.37
C TYR A 63 10.42 -17.44 -6.53
N SER A 64 11.34 -18.23 -7.12
CA SER A 64 12.52 -18.74 -6.42
C SER A 64 13.78 -17.91 -6.66
N GLU A 65 13.88 -17.27 -7.82
CA GLU A 65 15.11 -16.63 -8.29
C GLU A 65 14.84 -15.33 -9.04
N ILE A 66 15.81 -14.42 -9.01
CA ILE A 66 15.85 -13.19 -9.78
C ILE A 66 17.19 -13.20 -10.50
N THR A 67 17.15 -13.18 -11.83
CA THR A 67 18.36 -13.26 -12.66
C THR A 67 18.79 -11.87 -13.12
N LEU A 68 20.10 -11.68 -13.23
CA LEU A 68 20.69 -10.42 -13.69
C LEU A 68 21.32 -10.58 -15.08
N ASN A 69 21.23 -9.54 -15.89
CA ASN A 69 21.84 -9.48 -17.22
C ASN A 69 23.33 -9.06 -17.18
N ALA A 70 23.93 -8.94 -16.00
CA ALA A 70 25.32 -8.55 -15.80
C ALA A 70 26.02 -9.43 -14.76
N ARG A 71 27.36 -9.45 -14.82
CA ARG A 71 28.20 -10.11 -13.82
C ARG A 71 28.24 -9.28 -12.55
N TYR A 72 28.31 -9.94 -11.39
CA TYR A 72 28.37 -9.27 -10.08
C TYR A 72 29.39 -8.13 -10.02
N GLU A 73 30.60 -8.35 -10.54
CA GLU A 73 31.71 -7.39 -10.46
C GLU A 73 31.49 -6.14 -11.30
N LYS A 74 30.56 -6.19 -12.27
CA LYS A 74 30.21 -5.06 -13.14
C LYS A 74 29.00 -4.27 -12.65
N ILE A 75 28.35 -4.72 -11.58
CA ILE A 75 27.17 -4.04 -11.04
C ILE A 75 27.62 -2.78 -10.33
N GLU A 76 27.20 -1.64 -10.87
CA GLU A 76 27.29 -0.37 -10.16
C GLU A 76 26.12 -0.24 -9.18
N PRO A 77 26.38 -0.09 -7.87
CA PRO A 77 25.32 0.00 -6.88
C PRO A 77 24.43 1.22 -7.11
N TYR A 78 23.13 1.02 -6.93
CA TYR A 78 22.14 2.08 -7.03
C TYR A 78 22.34 3.13 -5.93
N LYS A 79 22.26 4.41 -6.30
CA LYS A 79 22.34 5.54 -5.38
C LYS A 79 20.93 6.03 -5.04
N ILE A 80 20.60 5.99 -3.75
CA ILE A 80 19.30 6.43 -3.22
C ILE A 80 19.10 7.93 -3.50
N SER A 81 17.89 8.28 -3.92
CA SER A 81 17.39 9.65 -4.06
C SER A 81 16.41 9.99 -2.93
N ASP A 82 16.20 11.28 -2.67
CA ASP A 82 15.22 11.77 -1.66
C ASP A 82 13.76 11.39 -1.95
N LYS A 83 13.46 10.99 -3.20
CA LYS A 83 12.14 10.53 -3.62
C LYS A 83 11.97 9.02 -3.53
N ASP A 84 13.01 8.31 -3.12
CA ASP A 84 12.99 6.86 -3.01
C ASP A 84 12.46 6.42 -1.65
N PHE A 85 11.79 5.28 -1.63
CA PHE A 85 11.32 4.62 -0.43
C PHE A 85 11.46 3.10 -0.56
N TRP A 86 11.57 2.42 0.57
CA TRP A 86 11.77 0.99 0.67
C TRP A 86 10.42 0.29 0.81
N ILE A 87 10.15 -0.72 0.00
CA ILE A 87 8.86 -1.43 0.02
C ILE A 87 8.66 -2.15 1.36
N TYR A 88 9.62 -2.95 1.80
CA TYR A 88 9.51 -3.69 3.05
C TYR A 88 9.70 -2.78 4.25
N LYS A 89 10.78 -1.98 4.27
CA LYS A 89 11.08 -1.13 5.43
C LYS A 89 10.09 0.02 5.62
N ASP A 90 9.64 0.68 4.55
CA ASP A 90 8.84 1.91 4.64
C ASP A 90 7.36 1.70 4.31
N VAL A 91 6.95 0.54 3.76
CA VAL A 91 5.54 0.29 3.41
C VAL A 91 4.94 -0.93 4.13
N ILE A 92 5.58 -2.09 4.05
CA ILE A 92 5.10 -3.29 4.74
C ILE A 92 5.01 -3.04 6.24
N ASP A 93 4.00 -3.61 6.88
CA ASP A 93 3.74 -3.51 8.31
C ASP A 93 3.46 -2.09 8.83
N LYS A 94 3.46 -1.08 7.95
CA LYS A 94 3.06 0.27 8.31
C LYS A 94 1.56 0.38 8.45
N GLN A 95 1.18 1.32 9.30
CA GLN A 95 -0.20 1.73 9.46
C GLN A 95 -0.58 2.74 8.39
N ILE A 96 -1.68 2.46 7.71
CA ILE A 96 -2.42 3.40 6.89
C ILE A 96 -3.48 4.01 7.78
N VAL A 97 -3.36 5.32 7.95
CA VAL A 97 -4.37 6.12 8.63
C VAL A 97 -5.14 6.92 7.60
N ASP A 98 -6.45 7.02 7.80
CA ASP A 98 -7.24 8.04 7.11
C ASP A 98 -6.75 9.44 7.51
N ILE A 99 -6.96 10.45 6.66
CA ILE A 99 -6.64 11.87 6.90
C ILE A 99 -7.28 12.36 8.21
N ALA A 100 -8.46 11.81 8.51
CA ALA A 100 -9.23 12.03 9.72
C ALA A 100 -8.73 11.25 10.97
N GLY A 101 -7.71 10.39 10.83
CA GLY A 101 -7.17 9.57 11.92
C GLY A 101 -8.11 8.48 12.47
N THR A 102 -9.28 8.31 11.85
CA THR A 102 -10.41 7.52 12.39
C THR A 102 -10.24 6.02 12.18
N ARG A 103 -9.57 5.61 11.10
CA ARG A 103 -9.33 4.22 10.76
C ARG A 103 -7.85 3.99 10.56
N VAL A 104 -7.32 3.00 11.29
CA VAL A 104 -5.94 2.55 11.22
C VAL A 104 -5.93 1.10 10.73
N VAL A 105 -5.34 0.85 9.57
CA VAL A 105 -5.16 -0.51 9.01
C VAL A 105 -3.70 -0.76 8.71
N ARG A 106 -3.23 -2.00 8.85
CA ARG A 106 -1.84 -2.36 8.58
C ARG A 106 -1.68 -2.85 7.14
N VAL A 107 -0.60 -2.44 6.48
CA VAL A 107 -0.20 -3.01 5.19
C VAL A 107 0.41 -4.39 5.43
N ASN A 108 -0.20 -5.40 4.85
CA ASN A 108 0.28 -6.77 4.94
C ASN A 108 1.15 -7.16 3.74
N ASP A 109 0.91 -6.54 2.58
CA ASP A 109 1.66 -6.81 1.36
C ASP A 109 1.57 -5.63 0.38
N VAL A 110 2.44 -5.61 -0.62
CA VAL A 110 2.41 -4.63 -1.71
C VAL A 110 2.10 -5.33 -3.02
N GLN A 111 1.09 -4.85 -3.73
CA GLN A 111 0.73 -5.35 -5.04
C GLN A 111 1.64 -4.73 -6.09
N LEU A 112 2.30 -5.60 -6.85
CA LEU A 112 3.17 -5.23 -7.95
C LEU A 112 2.51 -5.59 -9.29
N GLY A 113 2.88 -4.86 -10.33
CA GLY A 113 2.46 -5.15 -11.69
C GLY A 113 3.49 -4.69 -12.70
N LYS A 114 3.60 -5.42 -13.81
CA LYS A 114 4.49 -5.08 -14.91
C LYS A 114 3.70 -4.27 -15.94
N VAL A 115 4.19 -3.08 -16.28
CA VAL A 115 3.65 -2.25 -17.36
C VAL A 115 4.75 -2.06 -18.38
N LYS A 116 4.57 -2.64 -19.58
CA LYS A 116 5.64 -2.81 -20.57
C LYS A 116 6.82 -3.56 -19.92
N ASP A 117 7.97 -2.91 -19.77
CA ASP A 117 9.17 -3.48 -19.17
C ASP A 117 9.48 -2.96 -17.77
N SER A 118 8.57 -2.21 -17.15
CA SER A 118 8.79 -1.63 -15.82
C SER A 118 7.90 -2.27 -14.78
N LEU A 119 8.49 -2.70 -13.67
CA LEU A 119 7.78 -3.14 -12.48
C LEU A 119 7.31 -1.92 -11.67
N ARG A 120 6.04 -1.92 -11.27
CA ARG A 120 5.42 -0.80 -10.57
C ARG A 120 4.61 -1.26 -9.36
N VAL A 121 4.43 -0.33 -8.43
CA VAL A 121 3.51 -0.47 -7.30
C VAL A 121 2.11 -0.03 -7.72
N PHE A 122 1.13 -0.93 -7.58
CA PHE A 122 -0.27 -0.65 -7.93
C PHE A 122 -1.14 -0.40 -6.70
N GLY A 123 -0.79 -1.00 -5.57
CA GLY A 123 -1.60 -0.89 -4.36
C GLY A 123 -1.01 -1.68 -3.21
N VAL A 124 -1.74 -1.71 -2.11
CA VAL A 124 -1.37 -2.40 -0.87
C VAL A 124 -2.48 -3.34 -0.45
N ASP A 125 -2.11 -4.52 0.04
CA ASP A 125 -3.03 -5.48 0.63
C ASP A 125 -3.15 -5.24 2.13
N ILE A 126 -4.37 -5.01 2.60
CA ILE A 126 -4.70 -4.83 4.02
C ILE A 126 -5.48 -6.02 4.59
N SER A 127 -5.66 -7.09 3.81
CA SER A 127 -6.38 -8.29 4.25
C SER A 127 -5.51 -9.19 5.12
N THR A 128 -6.14 -9.90 6.06
CA THR A 128 -5.49 -10.92 6.88
C THR A 128 -4.86 -12.05 6.05
N LYS A 129 -5.26 -12.20 4.78
CA LYS A 129 -4.59 -13.11 3.82
C LYS A 129 -3.14 -12.74 3.53
N GLY A 130 -2.78 -11.46 3.53
CA GLY A 130 -1.39 -11.04 3.35
C GLY A 130 -0.47 -11.56 4.45
N ILE A 131 -0.97 -11.64 5.69
CA ILE A 131 -0.24 -12.18 6.84
C ILE A 131 0.07 -13.67 6.62
N LEU A 132 -0.88 -14.45 6.09
CA LEU A 132 -0.69 -15.88 5.83
C LEU A 132 0.40 -16.16 4.77
N ARG A 133 0.48 -15.33 3.71
CA ARG A 133 1.54 -15.43 2.70
C ARG A 133 2.94 -15.22 3.31
N ARG A 134 3.07 -14.32 4.28
CA ARG A 134 4.33 -14.02 4.96
C ARG A 134 4.82 -15.13 5.90
N ILE A 135 3.92 -15.96 6.43
CA ILE A 135 4.26 -17.03 7.38
C ILE A 135 4.57 -18.35 6.62
N GLY A 136 4.46 -18.39 5.29
CA GLY A 136 4.74 -19.59 4.49
C GLY A 136 3.70 -20.71 4.67
N ILE A 137 2.56 -20.42 5.29
CA ILE A 137 1.46 -21.37 5.44
C ILE A 137 0.67 -21.38 4.14
N ASP A 138 1.11 -22.23 3.23
CA ASP A 138 0.46 -22.46 1.95
C ASP A 138 -0.76 -23.39 2.13
N ARG A 139 -1.75 -22.96 2.92
CA ARG A 139 -3.07 -23.62 3.01
C ARG A 139 -4.06 -23.05 1.99
N TRP A 140 -3.55 -22.71 0.80
CA TRP A 140 -4.26 -22.14 -0.35
C TRP A 140 -5.55 -22.86 -0.74
N LYS A 141 -5.64 -24.17 -0.46
CA LYS A 141 -6.83 -24.97 -0.77
C LYS A 141 -8.01 -24.79 0.20
N LEU A 142 -7.77 -24.39 1.46
CA LEU A 142 -8.85 -24.28 2.47
C LEU A 142 -9.55 -22.91 2.49
N PHE A 143 -8.92 -21.85 1.98
CA PHE A 143 -9.40 -20.47 2.15
C PHE A 143 -9.57 -19.70 0.84
N LYS A 144 -9.99 -20.38 -0.24
CA LYS A 144 -10.24 -19.75 -1.56
C LYS A 144 -11.24 -18.58 -1.51
N PHE A 145 -12.12 -18.53 -0.52
CA PHE A 145 -13.21 -17.55 -0.40
C PHE A 145 -12.83 -16.16 0.11
N LEU A 146 -11.68 -16.00 0.77
CA LEU A 146 -11.28 -14.68 1.27
C LEU A 146 -10.72 -13.83 0.12
N GLN A 147 -11.37 -12.75 -0.29
CA GLN A 147 -10.78 -11.89 -1.34
C GLN A 147 -9.72 -10.95 -0.74
N PRO A 148 -8.59 -10.71 -1.45
CA PRO A 148 -7.63 -9.70 -1.01
C PRO A 148 -8.31 -8.34 -0.98
N LYS A 149 -8.11 -7.59 0.11
CA LYS A 149 -8.64 -6.23 0.27
C LYS A 149 -7.54 -5.26 -0.09
N LEU A 150 -7.63 -4.72 -1.30
CA LEU A 150 -6.62 -3.86 -1.88
C LEU A 150 -7.02 -2.40 -1.73
N ILE A 151 -6.05 -1.55 -1.43
CA ILE A 151 -6.15 -0.09 -1.56
C ILE A 151 -5.26 0.30 -2.74
N ASP A 152 -5.81 1.00 -3.72
CA ASP A 152 -5.06 1.54 -4.87
C ASP A 152 -4.01 2.56 -4.37
N TRP A 153 -2.78 2.47 -4.88
CA TRP A 153 -1.68 3.35 -4.49
C TRP A 153 -1.98 4.83 -4.74
N LYS A 154 -2.81 5.16 -5.75
CA LYS A 154 -3.26 6.54 -5.99
C LYS A 154 -3.89 7.19 -4.78
N ASN A 155 -4.56 6.39 -3.95
CA ASN A 155 -5.23 6.86 -2.75
C ASN A 155 -4.28 6.91 -1.55
N ILE A 156 -2.97 6.75 -1.74
CA ILE A 156 -1.96 6.68 -0.67
C ILE A 156 -0.94 7.82 -0.80
N GLN A 157 -0.53 8.39 0.34
CA GLN A 157 0.53 9.38 0.50
C GLN A 157 1.53 8.92 1.55
N LEU A 158 2.82 9.04 1.26
CA LEU A 158 3.89 8.84 2.23
C LEU A 158 4.27 10.19 2.84
N ILE A 159 4.18 10.31 4.17
CA ILE A 159 4.59 11.51 4.92
C ILE A 159 5.50 11.07 6.06
N GLY A 160 6.79 11.41 5.99
CA GLY A 160 7.76 11.17 7.07
C GLY A 160 7.85 9.70 7.52
N GLY A 161 7.76 8.75 6.59
CA GLY A 161 7.77 7.31 6.91
C GLY A 161 6.44 6.72 7.39
N THR A 162 5.37 7.52 7.43
CA THR A 162 3.99 7.07 7.70
C THR A 162 3.16 7.10 6.42
N ILE A 163 2.32 6.09 6.22
CA ILE A 163 1.41 6.01 5.09
C ILE A 163 0.05 6.61 5.47
N LYS A 164 -0.47 7.53 4.66
CA LYS A 164 -1.80 8.12 4.82
C LYS A 164 -2.65 7.91 3.58
N LEU A 165 -3.97 7.90 3.70
CA LEU A 165 -4.84 7.95 2.51
C LEU A 165 -4.90 9.39 1.98
N LYS A 166 -4.80 9.60 0.66
CA LYS A 166 -4.89 10.93 0.02
C LYS A 166 -6.32 11.48 0.02
N THR A 167 -7.32 10.60 -0.03
CA THR A 167 -8.71 11.02 -0.20
C THR A 167 -9.64 9.84 0.07
N VAL A 168 -10.38 9.90 1.18
CA VAL A 168 -11.69 9.23 1.24
C VAL A 168 -12.74 10.08 0.52
N SER A 169 -12.48 11.37 0.27
CA SER A 169 -13.49 12.33 -0.25
C SER A 169 -13.93 12.09 -1.70
N ALA A 170 -13.03 11.75 -2.63
CA ALA A 170 -13.39 11.68 -4.06
C ALA A 170 -14.28 10.48 -4.42
N ASP A 171 -14.16 9.36 -3.70
CA ASP A 171 -15.03 8.19 -3.87
C ASP A 171 -16.29 8.29 -2.98
N LEU A 172 -16.23 8.95 -1.81
CA LEU A 172 -17.43 9.36 -1.07
C LEU A 172 -18.33 10.26 -1.92
N GLN A 173 -17.75 11.15 -2.74
CA GLN A 173 -18.52 11.96 -3.69
C GLN A 173 -19.23 11.16 -4.78
N LYS A 174 -18.90 9.87 -4.99
CA LYS A 174 -19.59 8.98 -5.95
C LYS A 174 -20.62 8.04 -5.31
N LEU A 175 -20.53 7.76 -4.00
CA LEU A 175 -21.48 6.89 -3.30
C LEU A 175 -22.88 7.50 -3.21
N HIS A 176 -23.93 6.67 -3.15
CA HIS A 176 -25.27 7.21 -2.90
C HIS A 176 -25.38 7.74 -1.47
N ALA A 177 -26.29 8.71 -1.25
CA ALA A 177 -26.47 9.32 0.06
C ALA A 177 -26.86 8.29 1.14
N ALA A 178 -27.68 7.30 0.78
CA ALA A 178 -28.08 6.21 1.66
C ALA A 178 -26.89 5.31 2.07
N ASP A 179 -25.95 5.04 1.16
CA ASP A 179 -24.75 4.24 1.48
C ASP A 179 -23.86 4.95 2.49
N ILE A 180 -23.71 6.27 2.34
CA ILE A 180 -22.94 7.09 3.27
C ILE A 180 -23.66 7.19 4.62
N ALA A 181 -24.99 7.28 4.63
CA ALA A 181 -25.79 7.28 5.86
C ALA A 181 -25.62 5.97 6.64
N ASN A 182 -25.73 4.81 5.97
CA ASN A 182 -25.47 3.50 6.59
C ASN A 182 -24.07 3.41 7.20
N ILE A 183 -23.05 3.95 6.51
CA ILE A 183 -21.69 4.01 7.05
C ILE A 183 -21.63 4.90 8.31
N LEU A 184 -22.29 6.07 8.29
CA LEU A 184 -22.33 6.99 9.43
C LEU A 184 -23.04 6.39 10.66
N GLU A 185 -24.03 5.53 10.46
CA GLU A 185 -24.75 4.86 11.56
C GLU A 185 -23.89 3.85 12.32
N GLU A 186 -22.87 3.29 11.67
CA GLU A 186 -21.89 2.39 12.29
C GLU A 186 -20.73 3.14 12.97
N LEU A 187 -20.67 4.47 12.88
CA LEU A 187 -19.55 5.29 13.33
C LEU A 187 -19.92 6.18 14.52
N SER A 188 -18.92 6.55 15.33
CA SER A 188 -19.10 7.56 16.37
C SER A 188 -19.12 8.99 15.78
N PRO A 189 -19.64 10.01 16.50
CA PRO A 189 -19.77 11.38 16.00
C PRO A 189 -18.45 12.01 15.56
N SER A 190 -17.39 11.77 16.32
CA SER A 190 -16.05 12.26 15.97
C SER A 190 -15.55 11.63 14.66
N GLN A 191 -15.86 10.35 14.45
CA GLN A 191 -15.48 9.60 13.25
C GLN A 191 -16.28 10.03 12.02
N GLY A 192 -17.60 10.18 12.15
CA GLY A 192 -18.47 10.61 11.05
C GLY A 192 -18.34 12.09 10.68
N SER A 193 -17.90 12.95 11.60
CA SER A 193 -17.70 14.39 11.33
C SER A 193 -16.73 14.64 10.16
N SER A 194 -15.73 13.77 10.00
CA SER A 194 -14.73 13.90 8.94
C SER A 194 -15.26 13.47 7.56
N ILE A 195 -16.15 12.48 7.54
CA ILE A 195 -16.89 12.10 6.32
C ILE A 195 -17.77 13.29 5.91
N ILE A 196 -18.51 13.86 6.84
CA ILE A 196 -19.42 15.00 6.62
C ILE A 196 -18.65 16.23 6.09
N ASN A 197 -17.49 16.56 6.67
CA ASN A 197 -16.66 17.69 6.25
C ASN A 197 -15.98 17.49 4.89
N SER A 198 -15.92 16.25 4.40
CA SER A 198 -15.33 15.92 3.09
C SER A 198 -16.34 15.93 1.93
N LEU A 199 -17.63 16.10 2.24
CA LEU A 199 -18.73 16.11 1.28
C LEU A 199 -19.12 17.54 0.92
N GLU A 200 -19.54 17.73 -0.34
CA GLU A 200 -20.15 18.99 -0.77
C GLU A 200 -21.44 19.27 0.03
N PRO A 201 -21.77 20.54 0.33
CA PRO A 201 -22.92 20.91 1.15
C PRO A 201 -24.24 20.26 0.71
N GLU A 202 -24.47 20.19 -0.60
CA GLU A 202 -25.67 19.60 -1.21
C GLU A 202 -25.77 18.09 -0.95
N LYS A 203 -24.62 17.39 -0.99
CA LYS A 203 -24.56 15.96 -0.76
C LYS A 203 -24.66 15.64 0.72
N THR A 204 -24.05 16.45 1.58
CA THR A 204 -24.21 16.39 3.02
C THR A 204 -25.69 16.47 3.42
N ALA A 205 -26.43 17.44 2.88
CA ALA A 205 -27.86 17.59 3.17
C ALA A 205 -28.65 16.30 2.84
N LYS A 206 -28.37 15.67 1.70
CA LYS A 206 -29.00 14.39 1.31
C LYS A 206 -28.65 13.24 2.26
N VAL A 207 -27.39 13.11 2.64
CA VAL A 207 -26.95 12.08 3.61
C VAL A 207 -27.67 12.24 4.94
N PHE A 208 -27.81 13.48 5.43
CA PHE A 208 -28.55 13.74 6.66
C PHE A 208 -30.03 13.37 6.56
N GLN A 209 -30.66 13.46 5.38
CA GLN A 209 -32.06 13.03 5.18
C GLN A 209 -32.24 11.51 5.26
N GLU A 210 -31.23 10.75 4.83
CA GLU A 210 -31.25 9.29 4.85
C GLU A 210 -30.92 8.70 6.24
N LEU A 211 -30.20 9.45 7.08
CA LEU A 211 -29.86 9.03 8.45
C LEU A 211 -31.11 8.82 9.32
N ASP A 212 -31.05 7.79 10.17
CA ASP A 212 -32.05 7.60 11.22
C ASP A 212 -32.21 8.86 12.11
N PRO A 213 -33.43 9.25 12.54
CA PRO A 213 -33.67 10.51 13.25
C PRO A 213 -32.84 10.69 14.52
N LYS A 214 -32.54 9.58 15.22
CA LYS A 214 -31.69 9.59 16.42
C LYS A 214 -30.24 9.91 16.10
N GLN A 215 -29.69 9.26 15.08
CA GLN A 215 -28.30 9.46 14.63
C GLN A 215 -28.11 10.85 14.03
N ARG A 216 -29.07 11.29 13.21
CA ARG A 216 -29.09 12.64 12.64
C ARG A 216 -28.97 13.73 13.70
N ARG A 217 -29.77 13.64 14.77
CA ARG A 217 -29.73 14.60 15.88
C ARG A 217 -28.39 14.56 16.61
N PHE A 218 -27.89 13.35 16.86
CA PHE A 218 -26.60 13.14 17.52
C PHE A 218 -25.42 13.76 16.75
N PHE A 219 -25.40 13.66 15.43
CA PHE A 219 -24.40 14.32 14.58
C PHE A 219 -24.56 15.85 14.52
N LEU A 220 -25.79 16.37 14.47
CA LEU A 220 -26.04 17.81 14.44
C LEU A 220 -25.60 18.49 15.74
N ASP A 221 -25.89 17.87 16.89
CA ASP A 221 -25.50 18.39 18.20
C ASP A 221 -23.96 18.46 18.32
N PHE A 222 -23.26 17.38 17.93
CA PHE A 222 -21.79 17.32 17.94
C PHE A 222 -21.12 18.34 17.00
N LEU A 223 -21.67 18.55 15.80
CA LEU A 223 -21.13 19.52 14.84
C LEU A 223 -21.43 20.97 15.26
N GLY A 224 -22.57 21.21 15.91
CA GLY A 224 -22.93 22.51 16.47
C GLY A 224 -21.97 22.95 17.58
N GLU A 225 -21.61 22.05 18.49
CA GLU A 225 -20.66 22.34 19.58
C GLU A 225 -19.23 22.60 19.08
N ASN A 226 -18.78 21.92 18.02
CA ASN A 226 -17.43 22.11 17.47
C ASN A 226 -17.29 23.34 16.56
N ARG A 227 -18.38 23.89 16.02
CA ARG A 227 -18.36 25.13 15.20
C ARG A 227 -18.47 26.41 16.04
N ALA A 228 -18.85 26.30 17.31
CA ALA A 228 -18.96 27.42 18.25
C ALA A 228 -17.67 27.69 19.05
N LYS A 229 -16.60 26.95 18.76
CA LYS A 229 -15.24 27.15 19.29
C LYS A 229 -14.33 27.72 18.22
#